data_AF-R7ZW64-F1
#
_entry.id   AF-R7ZW64-F1
#
_cell.length_a   1.000
_cell.length_b   1.000
_cell.length_c   1.000
_cell.angle_alpha   90.00
_cell.angle_beta   90.00
_cell.angle_gamma   90.00
#
_symmetry.space_group_name_H-M   'P 1'
#
loop_
_entity.id
_entity.type
_entity.pdbx_description
1 polymer ?
#
loop_
_entity_poly.entity_id
_entity_poly.type
_entity_poly.pdbx_seq_one_letter_code
_entity_poly.pdbx_strand_id
1 'polypeptide(L)'
;MALQPHWEGLIIFVYMEFRTTFPIPPYPKKLVYGQPVFSMGSCFSGLLESKLSEGKFEVMSNPFGIMYNPVSILRLLAACLRGEGLDAGGVLTYQGRYFHYDLHSSIHASSVQELMHNFGETSSSVVKILSSCSHVIFTWGTSFVHEHRERNVMVANCHKQPAFLFEKKLLSVSDMMDAFSDFMDLLIPINPAARVVVTVSPVRHTKDGIPANQLSKSLLRVFCHELTCKGMPVDYFPSYECLVDDLRDYRFYRQDMIHPSETAEDYIWGLFIKAFMEPSVARTYEEVVKVKRSMAHRPFLQDSDEHRRFLKILIGKMENFEPPLDFSEEISILGQRLGGTE
;
A
#
# COMPACT_ATOMS: atom_id res chain seq x y z
N MET A 1 6.53 -77.61 -0.56
CA MET A 1 5.39 -76.69 -0.39
C MET A 1 5.98 -75.36 0.10
N ALA A 2 6.34 -74.47 -0.83
CA ALA A 2 7.01 -73.21 -0.52
C ALA A 2 5.95 -72.12 -0.33
N LEU A 3 5.94 -71.48 0.84
CA LEU A 3 5.10 -70.32 1.13
C LEU A 3 5.68 -69.10 0.43
N GLN A 4 4.90 -68.47 -0.45
CA GLN A 4 5.23 -67.16 -1.01
C GLN A 4 5.00 -66.07 0.06
N PRO A 5 5.89 -65.09 0.20
CA PRO A 5 5.61 -63.91 1.01
C PRO A 5 4.72 -62.95 0.21
N HIS A 6 3.54 -62.66 0.76
CA HIS A 6 2.71 -61.53 0.34
C HIS A 6 3.41 -60.23 0.74
N TRP A 7 3.86 -59.46 -0.26
CA TRP A 7 4.32 -58.09 -0.06
C TRP A 7 3.11 -57.16 -0.13
N GLU A 8 2.51 -56.86 1.02
CA GLU A 8 1.61 -55.70 1.13
C GLU A 8 2.47 -54.44 1.08
N GLY A 9 2.66 -53.91 -0.13
CA GLY A 9 3.35 -52.64 -0.34
C GLY A 9 2.55 -51.50 0.29
N LEU A 10 3.06 -50.95 1.39
CA LEU A 10 2.59 -49.69 1.95
C LEU A 10 2.91 -48.58 0.93
N ILE A 11 1.91 -48.07 0.22
CA ILE A 11 2.09 -46.91 -0.65
C ILE A 11 2.25 -45.68 0.24
N ILE A 12 3.51 -45.28 0.49
CA ILE A 12 3.82 -43.99 1.10
C ILE A 12 3.68 -42.94 0.01
N PHE A 13 2.58 -42.19 0.03
CA PHE A 13 2.47 -40.95 -0.75
C PHE A 13 3.41 -39.92 -0.13
N VAL A 14 4.62 -39.80 -0.68
CA VAL A 14 5.49 -38.66 -0.40
C VAL A 14 4.89 -37.46 -1.13
N TYR A 15 4.12 -36.64 -0.42
CA TYR A 15 3.70 -35.35 -0.93
C TYR A 15 4.94 -34.47 -1.04
N MET A 16 5.40 -34.24 -2.27
CA MET A 16 6.50 -33.30 -2.53
C MET A 16 5.96 -31.88 -2.41
N GLU A 17 6.47 -31.14 -1.44
CA GLU A 17 6.11 -29.73 -1.24
C GLU A 17 6.93 -28.86 -2.21
N PHE A 18 6.29 -28.45 -3.32
CA PHE A 18 6.94 -27.68 -4.38
C PHE A 18 7.08 -26.18 -4.08
N ARG A 19 6.62 -25.72 -2.91
CA ARG A 19 6.63 -24.31 -2.51
C ARG A 19 7.58 -24.10 -1.35
N THR A 20 8.37 -23.03 -1.42
CA THR A 20 9.17 -22.55 -0.29
C THR A 20 8.37 -21.47 0.43
N THR A 21 7.33 -21.89 1.15
CA THR A 21 6.55 -20.96 1.98
C THR A 21 7.32 -20.59 3.25
N PHE A 22 6.92 -19.50 3.89
CA PHE A 22 7.47 -19.09 5.17
C PHE A 22 6.34 -18.56 6.07
N PRO A 23 6.45 -18.71 7.41
CA PRO A 23 5.43 -18.21 8.31
C PRO A 23 5.47 -16.68 8.36
N ILE A 24 4.29 -16.06 8.22
CA ILE A 24 4.09 -14.66 8.54
C ILE A 24 3.50 -14.61 9.95
N PRO A 25 4.18 -13.99 10.93
CA PRO A 25 3.67 -13.94 12.28
C PRO A 25 2.38 -13.12 12.34
N PRO A 26 1.43 -13.45 13.24
CA PRO A 26 0.34 -12.55 13.54
C PRO A 26 0.91 -11.30 14.22
N TYR A 27 0.54 -10.12 13.73
CA TYR A 27 0.95 -8.85 14.35
C TYR A 27 0.03 -8.50 15.52
N PRO A 28 0.56 -7.88 16.59
CA PRO A 28 -0.19 -7.65 17.83
C PRO A 28 -1.30 -6.62 17.64
N LYS A 29 -1.06 -5.56 16.87
CA LYS A 29 -2.09 -4.59 16.51
C LYS A 29 -2.82 -5.04 15.26
N LYS A 30 -4.14 -5.10 15.34
CA LYS A 30 -5.03 -5.49 14.24
C LYS A 30 -5.74 -4.28 13.66
N LEU A 31 -6.04 -4.36 12.37
CA LEU A 31 -6.97 -3.48 11.68
C LEU A 31 -8.38 -3.73 12.18
N VAL A 32 -9.08 -2.64 12.46
CA VAL A 32 -10.46 -2.63 12.93
C VAL A 32 -11.19 -1.52 12.16
N TYR A 33 -12.46 -1.78 11.82
CA TYR A 33 -13.32 -0.77 11.22
C TYR A 33 -13.48 0.47 12.11
N GLY A 34 -13.64 1.63 11.48
CA GLY A 34 -13.75 2.92 12.17
C GLY A 34 -12.42 3.49 12.67
N GLN A 35 -11.29 2.82 12.41
CA GLN A 35 -9.96 3.38 12.67
C GLN A 35 -9.25 3.67 11.34
N PRO A 36 -8.89 4.93 11.06
CA PRO A 36 -8.23 5.28 9.80
C PRO A 36 -6.88 4.59 9.63
N VAL A 37 -6.47 4.41 8.37
CA VAL A 37 -5.15 3.93 7.99
C VAL A 37 -4.48 4.97 7.11
N PHE A 38 -3.23 5.27 7.40
CA PHE A 38 -2.38 6.05 6.51
C PHE A 38 -1.45 5.12 5.73
N SER A 39 -1.27 5.36 4.43
CA SER A 39 -0.37 4.58 3.58
C SER A 39 0.44 5.48 2.65
N MET A 40 1.72 5.16 2.45
CA MET A 40 2.58 5.88 1.52
C MET A 40 3.69 5.00 0.98
N GLY A 41 4.02 5.12 -0.30
CA GLY A 41 5.11 4.37 -0.89
C GLY A 41 4.99 4.15 -2.39
N SER A 42 5.64 3.07 -2.85
CA SER A 42 5.68 2.67 -4.26
C SER A 42 4.28 2.40 -4.82
N CYS A 43 4.16 2.17 -6.13
CA CYS A 43 2.90 1.77 -6.75
C CYS A 43 2.19 0.57 -6.07
N PHE A 44 2.94 -0.34 -5.44
CA PHE A 44 2.35 -1.45 -4.68
C PHE A 44 1.54 -1.00 -3.45
N SER A 45 1.80 0.19 -2.88
CA SER A 45 0.95 0.75 -1.81
C SER A 45 -0.47 1.05 -2.28
N GLY A 46 -0.67 1.32 -3.58
CA GLY A 46 -1.99 1.49 -4.19
C GLY A 46 -2.83 0.21 -4.20
N LEU A 47 -2.18 -0.97 -4.17
CA LEU A 47 -2.90 -2.24 -3.97
C LEU A 47 -3.55 -2.28 -2.59
N LEU A 48 -2.78 -1.96 -1.53
CA LEU A 48 -3.29 -1.97 -0.16
C LEU A 48 -4.43 -0.97 0.01
N GLU A 49 -4.27 0.24 -0.53
CA GLU A 49 -5.33 1.25 -0.58
C GLU A 49 -6.59 0.71 -1.27
N SER A 50 -6.45 0.21 -2.50
CA SER A 50 -7.57 -0.28 -3.28
C SER A 50 -8.31 -1.40 -2.55
N LYS A 51 -7.58 -2.37 -1.99
CA LYS A 51 -8.17 -3.51 -1.28
C LYS A 51 -8.82 -3.11 0.04
N LEU A 52 -8.21 -2.21 0.81
CA LEU A 52 -8.80 -1.69 2.06
C LEU A 52 -10.07 -0.86 1.79
N SER A 53 -10.03 0.04 0.80
CA SER A 53 -11.18 0.85 0.37
C SER A 53 -12.30 -0.02 -0.23
N GLU A 54 -11.96 -1.08 -0.98
CA GLU A 54 -12.92 -2.09 -1.43
C GLU A 54 -13.65 -2.69 -0.21
N GLY A 55 -12.92 -2.98 0.86
CA GLY A 55 -13.45 -3.45 2.13
C GLY A 55 -14.10 -2.41 3.04
N LYS A 56 -14.28 -1.14 2.61
CA LYS A 56 -14.83 -0.02 3.39
C LYS A 56 -13.99 0.43 4.60
N PHE A 57 -12.70 0.16 4.61
CA PHE A 57 -11.79 0.81 5.56
C PHE A 57 -11.56 2.27 5.15
N GLU A 58 -11.43 3.16 6.14
CA GLU A 58 -11.00 4.54 5.90
C GLU A 58 -9.49 4.58 5.70
N VAL A 59 -9.05 5.01 4.51
CA VAL A 59 -7.64 5.02 4.14
C VAL A 59 -7.28 6.34 3.45
N MET A 60 -6.19 6.97 3.87
CA MET A 60 -5.49 7.98 3.07
C MET A 60 -4.20 7.39 2.54
N SER A 61 -4.03 7.42 1.22
CA SER A 61 -2.89 6.80 0.54
C SER A 61 -2.22 7.78 -0.41
N ASN A 62 -0.89 7.85 -0.35
CA ASN A 62 -0.05 8.69 -1.23
C ASN A 62 -0.62 10.09 -1.51
N PRO A 63 -0.93 10.89 -0.46
CA PRO A 63 -1.56 12.21 -0.63
C PRO A 63 -0.70 13.18 -1.46
N PHE A 64 0.61 12.93 -1.53
CA PHE A 64 1.57 13.68 -2.35
C PHE A 64 2.01 12.94 -3.62
N GLY A 65 1.25 11.91 -4.02
CA GLY A 65 1.54 10.97 -5.09
C GLY A 65 2.59 9.91 -4.72
N ILE A 66 2.87 9.02 -5.67
CA ILE A 66 3.73 7.85 -5.46
C ILE A 66 5.18 8.28 -5.23
N MET A 67 5.77 7.79 -4.15
CA MET A 67 7.17 7.99 -3.81
C MET A 67 7.81 6.67 -3.40
N TYR A 68 9.09 6.48 -3.72
CA TYR A 68 9.69 5.15 -3.65
C TYR A 68 10.72 5.00 -2.53
N ASN A 69 11.41 6.06 -2.15
CA ASN A 69 12.55 5.95 -1.23
C ASN A 69 12.16 6.42 0.19
N PRO A 70 12.71 5.79 1.25
CA PRO A 70 12.33 6.12 2.63
C PRO A 70 12.61 7.57 3.01
N VAL A 71 13.78 8.10 2.65
CA VAL A 71 14.21 9.44 3.12
C VAL A 71 13.31 10.54 2.56
N SER A 72 12.93 10.51 1.28
CA SER A 72 12.02 11.50 0.69
C SER A 72 10.64 11.47 1.35
N ILE A 73 10.11 10.25 1.57
CA ILE A 73 8.80 10.06 2.22
C ILE A 73 8.83 10.61 3.65
N LEU A 74 9.81 10.18 4.44
CA LEU A 74 9.90 10.50 5.86
C LEU A 74 10.18 11.99 6.08
N ARG A 75 11.06 12.61 5.28
CA ARG A 75 11.30 14.07 5.34
C ARG A 75 10.06 14.88 4.99
N LEU A 76 9.30 14.47 3.98
CA LEU A 76 8.08 15.19 3.61
C LEU A 76 7.04 15.12 4.73
N LEU A 77 6.86 13.94 5.34
CA LEU A 77 5.95 13.79 6.48
C LEU A 77 6.43 14.53 7.72
N ALA A 78 7.74 14.53 7.99
CA ALA A 78 8.32 15.32 9.07
C ALA A 78 8.06 16.81 8.87
N ALA A 79 8.25 17.34 7.64
CA ALA A 79 7.92 18.72 7.30
C ALA A 79 6.43 19.03 7.56
N CYS A 80 5.52 18.13 7.18
CA CYS A 80 4.09 18.28 7.49
C CYS A 80 3.84 18.36 9.01
N LEU A 81 4.43 17.46 9.80
CA LEU A 81 4.28 17.42 11.25
C LEU A 81 4.89 18.64 11.96
N ARG A 82 5.93 19.24 11.38
CA ARG A 82 6.54 20.50 11.84
C ARG A 82 5.74 21.74 11.42
N GLY A 83 4.74 21.60 10.55
CA GLY A 83 4.01 22.72 9.98
C GLY A 83 4.83 23.54 8.98
N GLU A 84 5.84 22.92 8.36
CA GLU A 84 6.71 23.54 7.37
C GLU A 84 6.06 23.55 5.99
N GLY A 85 6.29 24.63 5.23
CA GLY A 85 5.93 24.73 3.82
C GLY A 85 6.99 24.14 2.90
N LEU A 86 6.70 24.06 1.62
CA LEU A 86 7.72 23.73 0.62
C LEU A 86 8.69 24.90 0.44
N ASP A 87 9.97 24.58 0.24
CA ASP A 87 10.98 25.57 -0.07
C ASP A 87 10.77 26.17 -1.47
N ALA A 88 10.79 27.50 -1.57
CA ALA A 88 10.58 28.19 -2.83
C ALA A 88 11.64 27.83 -3.89
N GLY A 89 12.87 27.50 -3.48
CA GLY A 89 13.93 27.09 -4.40
C GLY A 89 13.66 25.76 -5.10
N GLY A 90 12.75 24.92 -4.59
CA GLY A 90 12.36 23.63 -5.17
C GLY A 90 11.28 23.69 -6.22
N VAL A 91 10.74 24.87 -6.48
CA VAL A 91 9.72 25.09 -7.49
C VAL A 91 10.35 25.08 -8.88
N LEU A 92 9.71 24.39 -9.82
CA LEU A 92 10.08 24.37 -11.21
C LEU A 92 8.84 24.49 -12.11
N THR A 93 9.05 24.98 -13.32
CA THR A 93 7.99 25.16 -14.31
C THR A 93 8.24 24.29 -15.53
N TYR A 94 7.23 23.53 -15.93
CA TYR A 94 7.27 22.72 -17.15
C TYR A 94 5.93 22.80 -17.86
N GLN A 95 5.94 23.14 -19.16
CA GLN A 95 4.73 23.28 -19.99
C GLN A 95 3.63 24.16 -19.36
N GLY A 96 4.01 25.27 -18.72
CA GLY A 96 3.06 26.20 -18.09
C GLY A 96 2.43 25.71 -16.78
N ARG A 97 2.91 24.58 -16.22
CA ARG A 97 2.54 24.08 -14.89
C ARG A 97 3.70 24.19 -13.92
N TYR A 98 3.37 24.33 -12.64
CA TYR A 98 4.32 24.45 -11.54
C TYR A 98 4.38 23.15 -10.75
N PHE A 99 5.59 22.67 -10.49
CA PHE A 99 5.89 21.46 -9.74
C PHE A 99 6.87 21.78 -8.61
N HIS A 100 7.06 20.83 -7.70
CA HIS A 100 8.11 20.89 -6.68
C HIS A 100 8.93 19.60 -6.68
N TYR A 101 10.25 19.69 -6.52
CA TYR A 101 11.15 18.53 -6.54
C TYR A 101 10.84 17.47 -5.46
N ASP A 102 10.21 17.86 -4.35
CA ASP A 102 9.81 16.95 -3.28
C ASP A 102 8.43 16.29 -3.48
N LEU A 103 7.70 16.66 -4.53
CA LEU A 103 6.38 16.13 -4.82
C LEU A 103 6.38 15.27 -6.08
N HIS A 104 5.45 14.32 -6.15
CA HIS A 104 5.24 13.51 -7.35
C HIS A 104 4.74 14.38 -8.52
N SER A 105 5.01 13.97 -9.76
CA SER A 105 4.60 14.72 -10.97
C SER A 105 3.08 14.84 -11.17
N SER A 106 2.27 14.10 -10.41
CA SER A 106 0.80 14.29 -10.38
C SER A 106 0.39 15.50 -9.54
N ILE A 107 1.28 16.03 -8.70
CA ILE A 107 1.03 17.19 -7.86
C ILE A 107 1.64 18.40 -8.55
N HIS A 108 0.77 19.18 -9.18
CA HIS A 108 1.14 20.38 -9.90
C HIS A 108 0.03 21.42 -9.84
N ALA A 109 0.35 22.66 -10.11
CA ALA A 109 -0.61 23.75 -10.12
C ALA A 109 -0.40 24.72 -11.30
N SER A 110 -1.31 25.67 -11.45
CA SER A 110 -1.24 26.72 -12.48
C SER A 110 -0.44 27.94 -12.01
N SER A 111 -0.11 28.02 -10.72
CA SER A 111 0.77 29.04 -10.14
C SER A 111 1.56 28.48 -8.94
N VAL A 112 2.62 29.18 -8.54
CA VAL A 112 3.37 28.84 -7.31
C VAL A 112 2.48 28.94 -6.08
N GLN A 113 1.65 29.99 -6.01
CA GLN A 113 0.76 30.25 -4.88
C GLN A 113 -0.26 29.11 -4.73
N GLU A 114 -0.85 28.66 -5.83
CA GLU A 114 -1.77 27.53 -5.85
C GLU A 114 -1.06 26.23 -5.45
N LEU A 115 0.17 25.99 -5.92
CA LEU A 115 0.95 24.81 -5.52
C LEU A 115 1.20 24.77 -4.01
N MET A 116 1.64 25.89 -3.43
CA MET A 116 1.90 26.01 -2.00
C MET A 116 0.62 25.87 -1.18
N HIS A 117 -0.49 26.44 -1.66
CA HIS A 117 -1.79 26.32 -1.02
C HIS A 117 -2.29 24.87 -1.00
N ASN A 118 -2.30 24.19 -2.15
CA ASN A 118 -2.71 22.80 -2.27
C ASN A 118 -1.84 21.87 -1.40
N PHE A 119 -0.53 22.14 -1.33
CA PHE A 119 0.36 21.44 -0.41
C PHE A 119 -0.04 21.68 1.05
N GLY A 120 -0.34 22.91 1.46
CA GLY A 120 -0.75 23.24 2.82
C GLY A 120 -2.06 22.56 3.24
N GLU A 121 -3.06 22.52 2.36
CA GLU A 121 -4.33 21.80 2.61
C GLU A 121 -4.11 20.29 2.75
N THR A 122 -3.29 19.72 1.86
CA THR A 122 -2.93 18.30 1.89
C THR A 122 -2.14 17.97 3.15
N SER A 123 -1.15 18.79 3.50
CA SER A 123 -0.33 18.68 4.71
C SER A 123 -1.19 18.70 5.98
N SER A 124 -2.16 19.62 6.05
CA SER A 124 -3.12 19.68 7.16
C SER A 124 -3.96 18.41 7.29
N SER A 125 -4.39 17.84 6.16
CA SER A 125 -5.15 16.59 6.11
C SER A 125 -4.28 15.39 6.55
N VAL A 126 -3.00 15.37 6.15
CA VAL A 126 -2.02 14.37 6.57
C VAL A 126 -1.78 14.42 8.07
N VAL A 127 -1.57 15.61 8.64
CA VAL A 127 -1.40 15.77 10.10
C VAL A 127 -2.64 15.29 10.85
N LYS A 128 -3.84 15.61 10.34
CA LYS A 128 -5.11 15.17 10.94
C LYS A 128 -5.28 13.65 10.94
N ILE A 129 -4.93 12.95 9.85
CA ILE A 129 -5.04 11.50 9.84
C ILE A 129 -3.91 10.84 10.65
N LEU A 130 -2.68 11.35 10.60
CA LEU A 130 -1.57 10.81 11.38
C LEU A 130 -1.83 10.90 12.90
N SER A 131 -2.55 11.92 13.37
CA SER A 131 -2.89 12.06 14.79
C SER A 131 -3.98 11.09 15.28
N SER A 132 -4.68 10.39 14.38
CA SER A 132 -5.84 9.55 14.72
C SER A 132 -5.81 8.14 14.13
N CYS A 133 -4.96 7.89 13.14
CA CYS A 133 -4.88 6.60 12.47
C CYS A 133 -4.42 5.47 13.40
N SER A 134 -4.89 4.27 13.11
CA SER A 134 -4.42 3.07 13.79
C SER A 134 -3.07 2.58 13.25
N HIS A 135 -2.87 2.70 11.94
CA HIS A 135 -1.71 2.17 11.24
C HIS A 135 -1.15 3.21 10.27
N VAL A 136 0.18 3.27 10.21
CA VAL A 136 0.96 4.02 9.22
C VAL A 136 1.74 3.00 8.40
N ILE A 137 1.37 2.79 7.14
CA ILE A 137 1.95 1.76 6.29
C ILE A 137 2.91 2.38 5.29
N PHE A 138 4.16 1.92 5.29
CA PHE A 138 5.17 2.33 4.34
C PHE A 138 5.58 1.21 3.40
N THR A 139 5.51 1.46 2.10
CA THR A 139 5.91 0.49 1.06
C THR A 139 7.13 0.99 0.29
N TRP A 140 8.31 0.56 0.70
CA TRP A 140 9.57 1.05 0.14
C TRP A 140 9.87 0.43 -1.24
N GLY A 141 10.05 1.29 -2.24
CA GLY A 141 10.35 0.91 -3.62
C GLY A 141 11.85 0.73 -3.87
N THR A 142 12.67 1.72 -3.51
CA THR A 142 14.11 1.73 -3.82
C THR A 142 14.91 2.54 -2.78
N SER A 143 16.18 2.17 -2.57
CA SER A 143 17.16 2.99 -1.85
C SER A 143 18.00 3.88 -2.79
N PHE A 144 17.74 3.87 -4.10
CA PHE A 144 18.32 4.86 -5.01
C PHE A 144 17.56 6.18 -4.98
N VAL A 145 18.31 7.27 -4.90
CA VAL A 145 17.80 8.64 -4.90
C VAL A 145 18.55 9.50 -5.90
N HIS A 146 18.03 10.69 -6.15
CA HIS A 146 18.69 11.71 -6.95
C HIS A 146 18.92 12.94 -6.10
N GLU A 147 20.10 13.53 -6.22
CA GLU A 147 20.47 14.79 -5.59
C GLU A 147 20.64 15.86 -6.68
N HIS A 148 20.03 17.02 -6.49
CA HIS A 148 20.21 18.14 -7.40
C HIS A 148 21.58 18.79 -7.17
N ARG A 149 22.46 18.73 -8.17
CA ARG A 149 23.89 19.07 -8.03
C ARG A 149 24.13 20.49 -7.51
N GLU A 150 23.47 21.48 -8.10
CA GLU A 150 23.69 22.88 -7.73
C GLU A 150 23.14 23.24 -6.34
N ARG A 151 22.11 22.51 -5.89
CA ARG A 151 21.41 22.80 -4.64
C ARG A 151 21.87 21.93 -3.50
N ASN A 152 22.57 20.84 -3.80
CA ASN A 152 23.04 19.84 -2.85
C ASN A 152 21.89 19.30 -1.96
N VAL A 153 20.71 19.11 -2.57
CA VAL A 153 19.52 18.58 -1.91
C VAL A 153 18.99 17.36 -2.66
N MET A 154 18.59 16.35 -1.91
CA MET A 154 17.91 15.19 -2.45
C MET A 154 16.51 15.58 -2.94
N VAL A 155 16.09 15.04 -4.08
CA VAL A 155 14.78 15.29 -4.67
C VAL A 155 13.95 14.01 -4.70
N ALA A 156 12.64 14.13 -4.46
CA ALA A 156 11.71 13.00 -4.61
C ALA A 156 11.47 12.65 -6.09
N ASN A 157 11.48 13.66 -6.97
CA ASN A 157 11.20 13.49 -8.39
C ASN A 157 12.00 14.48 -9.25
N CYS A 158 12.68 14.00 -10.30
CA CYS A 158 13.44 14.85 -11.23
C CYS A 158 12.57 15.56 -12.28
N HIS A 159 11.27 15.27 -12.36
CA HIS A 159 10.28 15.90 -13.27
C HIS A 159 10.70 15.95 -14.73
N LYS A 160 11.36 14.89 -15.21
CA LYS A 160 11.90 14.76 -16.58
C LYS A 160 12.87 15.88 -16.98
N GLN A 161 13.45 16.59 -16.01
CA GLN A 161 14.51 17.57 -16.23
C GLN A 161 15.80 16.87 -16.75
N PRO A 162 16.72 17.61 -17.38
CA PRO A 162 17.96 17.04 -17.89
C PRO A 162 18.76 16.27 -16.83
N ALA A 163 19.18 15.05 -17.16
CA ALA A 163 19.81 14.15 -16.20
C ALA A 163 21.12 14.69 -15.60
N PHE A 164 21.85 15.57 -16.31
CA PHE A 164 23.11 16.15 -15.82
C PHE A 164 22.92 17.05 -14.59
N LEU A 165 21.71 17.55 -14.33
CA LEU A 165 21.39 18.33 -13.13
C LEU A 165 21.39 17.49 -11.86
N PHE A 166 21.35 16.15 -12.00
CA PHE A 166 21.21 15.24 -10.89
C PHE A 166 22.41 14.32 -10.76
N GLU A 167 22.68 13.94 -9.52
CA GLU A 167 23.56 12.84 -9.17
C GLU A 167 22.74 11.72 -8.57
N LYS A 168 22.88 10.51 -9.11
CA LYS A 168 22.25 9.34 -8.54
C LYS A 168 23.07 8.83 -7.36
N LYS A 169 22.44 8.71 -6.20
CA LYS A 169 23.07 8.19 -4.98
C LYS A 169 22.33 6.97 -4.46
N LEU A 170 23.05 6.11 -3.76
CA LEU A 170 22.50 5.00 -3.02
C LEU A 170 22.42 5.40 -1.55
N LEU A 171 21.24 5.36 -0.96
CA LEU A 171 21.04 5.67 0.45
C LEU A 171 21.77 4.65 1.32
N SER A 172 22.45 5.14 2.35
CA SER A 172 22.96 4.27 3.41
C SER A 172 21.82 3.85 4.34
N VAL A 173 22.00 2.76 5.09
CA VAL A 173 21.06 2.37 6.13
C VAL A 173 20.98 3.45 7.22
N SER A 174 22.11 4.10 7.54
CA SER A 174 22.14 5.21 8.50
C SER A 174 21.23 6.36 8.08
N ASP A 175 21.32 6.82 6.83
CA ASP A 175 20.48 7.92 6.32
C ASP A 175 18.98 7.60 6.45
N MET A 176 18.60 6.35 6.18
CA MET A 176 17.22 5.88 6.30
C MET A 176 16.78 5.78 7.76
N MET A 177 17.67 5.33 8.66
CA MET A 177 17.41 5.25 10.10
C MET A 177 17.26 6.65 10.73
N ASP A 178 18.11 7.60 10.36
CA ASP A 178 18.06 8.97 10.87
C ASP A 178 16.75 9.65 10.46
N ALA A 179 16.38 9.54 9.19
CA ALA A 179 15.10 10.08 8.69
C ALA A 179 13.89 9.41 9.36
N PHE A 180 13.97 8.12 9.67
CA PHE A 180 12.89 7.41 10.35
C PHE A 180 12.79 7.82 11.82
N SER A 181 13.91 7.97 12.52
CA SER A 181 13.93 8.44 13.90
C SER A 181 13.30 9.82 14.01
N ASP A 182 13.68 10.75 13.13
CA ASP A 182 13.12 12.10 13.09
C ASP A 182 11.59 12.09 12.89
N PHE A 183 11.10 11.26 11.97
CA PHE A 183 9.66 11.08 11.78
C PHE A 183 8.97 10.49 13.03
N MET A 184 9.56 9.48 13.66
CA MET A 184 8.99 8.84 14.85
C MET A 184 8.97 9.77 16.07
N ASP A 185 10.00 10.59 16.25
CA ASP A 185 10.08 11.59 17.31
C ASP A 185 8.97 12.64 17.20
N LEU A 186 8.46 12.88 15.98
CA LEU A 186 7.32 13.75 15.71
C LEU A 186 5.97 13.02 15.79
N LEU A 187 5.89 11.76 15.34
CA LEU A 187 4.64 10.98 15.33
C LEU A 187 4.22 10.52 16.73
N ILE A 188 5.15 9.99 17.52
CA ILE A 188 4.84 9.38 18.83
C ILE A 188 4.13 10.36 19.77
N PRO A 189 4.55 11.64 19.91
CA PRO A 189 3.88 12.60 20.79
C PRO A 189 2.43 12.89 20.41
N ILE A 190 2.09 12.84 19.12
CA ILE A 190 0.74 13.16 18.63
C ILE A 190 -0.16 11.93 18.50
N ASN A 191 0.43 10.74 18.30
CA ASN A 191 -0.31 9.49 18.19
C ASN A 191 0.53 8.31 18.72
N PRO A 192 0.64 8.16 20.05
CA PRO A 192 1.39 7.06 20.66
C PRO A 192 0.76 5.69 20.43
N ALA A 193 -0.51 5.65 19.99
CA ALA A 193 -1.21 4.42 19.69
C ALA A 193 -0.88 3.89 18.29
N ALA A 194 -0.41 4.74 17.34
CA ALA A 194 -0.13 4.33 15.97
C ALA A 194 0.86 3.17 15.90
N ARG A 195 0.56 2.19 15.04
CA ARG A 195 1.52 1.12 14.69
C ARG A 195 2.06 1.39 13.30
N VAL A 196 3.38 1.41 13.16
CA VAL A 196 4.00 1.54 11.84
C VAL A 196 4.17 0.16 11.24
N VAL A 197 3.76 -0.01 9.99
CA VAL A 197 3.99 -1.24 9.22
C VAL A 197 4.88 -0.90 8.05
N VAL A 198 6.06 -1.50 7.99
CA VAL A 198 7.00 -1.33 6.88
C VAL A 198 7.00 -2.56 5.99
N THR A 199 7.09 -2.37 4.68
CA THR A 199 7.24 -3.46 3.72
C THR A 199 8.15 -3.04 2.58
N VAL A 200 8.90 -3.98 2.02
CA VAL A 200 9.65 -3.75 0.77
C VAL A 200 8.75 -4.14 -0.38
N SER A 201 8.61 -3.24 -1.35
CA SER A 201 7.76 -3.44 -2.52
C SER A 201 8.22 -4.67 -3.33
N PRO A 202 7.31 -5.56 -3.75
CA PRO A 202 7.63 -6.68 -4.63
C PRO A 202 7.90 -6.25 -6.08
N VAL A 203 7.54 -5.01 -6.45
CA VAL A 203 7.78 -4.46 -7.79
C VAL A 203 9.28 -4.30 -8.05
N ARG A 204 9.72 -4.78 -9.21
CA ARG A 204 11.12 -4.73 -9.63
C ARG A 204 11.49 -3.38 -10.26
N HIS A 205 12.62 -2.80 -9.87
CA HIS A 205 13.17 -1.60 -10.51
C HIS A 205 14.31 -1.99 -11.46
N THR A 206 13.97 -2.40 -12.69
CA THR A 206 14.93 -2.99 -13.63
C THR A 206 15.63 -1.99 -14.55
N LYS A 207 15.29 -0.70 -14.48
CA LYS A 207 15.86 0.36 -15.33
C LYS A 207 17.40 0.40 -15.27
N ASP A 208 17.96 0.12 -14.10
CA ASP A 208 19.40 0.10 -13.86
C ASP A 208 19.97 -1.33 -13.77
N GLY A 209 19.20 -2.33 -14.20
CA GLY A 209 19.55 -3.74 -14.15
C GLY A 209 19.16 -4.45 -12.85
N ILE A 210 19.04 -5.77 -12.95
CA ILE A 210 18.68 -6.64 -11.83
C ILE A 210 19.68 -6.56 -10.67
N PRO A 211 21.02 -6.52 -10.87
CA PRO A 211 21.95 -6.37 -9.76
C PRO A 211 21.72 -5.09 -8.94
N ALA A 212 21.44 -3.96 -9.60
CA ALA A 212 21.14 -2.71 -8.92
C ALA A 212 19.82 -2.79 -8.13
N ASN A 213 18.78 -3.40 -8.71
CA ASN A 213 17.53 -3.67 -7.98
C ASN A 213 17.80 -4.53 -6.74
N GLN A 214 18.56 -5.61 -6.85
CA GLN A 214 18.83 -6.49 -5.71
C GLN A 214 19.64 -5.80 -4.62
N LEU A 215 20.65 -5.01 -4.98
CA LEU A 215 21.39 -4.19 -4.02
C LEU A 215 20.45 -3.23 -3.27
N SER A 216 19.59 -2.52 -4.03
CA SER A 216 18.63 -1.57 -3.47
C SER A 216 17.63 -2.23 -2.51
N LYS A 217 17.00 -3.33 -2.93
CA LYS A 217 16.07 -4.10 -2.09
C LYS A 217 16.76 -4.69 -0.86
N SER A 218 18.01 -5.17 -0.99
CA SER A 218 18.78 -5.69 0.13
C SER A 218 19.02 -4.64 1.21
N LEU A 219 19.38 -3.40 0.82
CA LEU A 219 19.54 -2.30 1.78
C LEU A 219 18.22 -1.94 2.47
N LEU A 220 17.10 -1.89 1.73
CA LEU A 220 15.77 -1.69 2.31
C LEU A 220 15.40 -2.81 3.30
N ARG A 221 15.82 -4.05 3.02
CA ARG A 221 15.59 -5.18 3.92
C ARG A 221 16.39 -5.06 5.20
N VAL A 222 17.66 -4.70 5.12
CA VAL A 222 18.49 -4.41 6.31
C VAL A 222 17.86 -3.28 7.13
N PHE A 223 17.46 -2.19 6.47
CA PHE A 223 16.77 -1.08 7.13
C PHE A 223 15.50 -1.53 7.87
N CYS A 224 14.58 -2.24 7.20
CA CYS A 224 13.38 -2.77 7.84
C CYS A 224 13.69 -3.71 9.02
N HIS A 225 14.75 -4.54 8.91
CA HIS A 225 15.17 -5.39 10.01
C HIS A 225 15.62 -4.56 11.22
N GLU A 226 16.48 -3.56 11.01
CA GLU A 226 16.94 -2.67 12.08
C GLU A 226 15.78 -1.96 12.80
N LEU A 227 14.78 -1.49 12.04
CA LEU A 227 13.57 -0.89 12.61
C LEU A 227 12.84 -1.83 13.58
N THR A 228 12.70 -3.11 13.20
CA THR A 228 12.01 -4.10 14.04
C THR A 228 12.83 -4.56 15.25
N CYS A 229 14.17 -4.52 15.18
CA CYS A 229 15.03 -4.97 16.28
C CYS A 229 15.24 -3.93 17.38
N LYS A 230 15.06 -2.63 17.09
CA LYS A 230 15.28 -1.54 18.05
C LYS A 230 14.12 -1.31 19.03
N GLY A 231 13.16 -2.23 19.13
CA GLY A 231 12.01 -2.11 20.04
C GLY A 231 11.04 -0.98 19.66
N MET A 232 11.17 -0.41 18.46
CA MET A 232 10.23 0.57 17.94
C MET A 232 8.86 -0.08 17.70
N PRO A 233 7.75 0.68 17.72
CA PRO A 233 6.41 0.15 17.44
C PRO A 233 6.20 -0.10 15.94
N VAL A 234 7.07 -0.94 15.35
CA VAL A 234 7.17 -1.20 13.92
C VAL A 234 7.01 -2.70 13.66
N ASP A 235 6.17 -3.04 12.70
CA ASP A 235 6.02 -4.40 12.16
C ASP A 235 6.54 -4.45 10.71
N TYR A 236 7.15 -5.58 10.32
CA TYR A 236 7.60 -5.79 8.94
C TYR A 236 6.69 -6.77 8.20
N PHE A 237 5.93 -6.32 7.20
CA PHE A 237 5.17 -7.21 6.33
C PHE A 237 6.03 -7.68 5.12
N PRO A 238 6.22 -8.99 4.91
CA PRO A 238 7.17 -9.53 3.92
C PRO A 238 6.61 -9.66 2.49
N SER A 239 6.04 -8.58 1.93
CA SER A 239 5.43 -8.63 0.58
C SER A 239 6.42 -8.93 -0.54
N TYR A 240 7.66 -8.41 -0.44
CA TYR A 240 8.75 -8.71 -1.37
C TYR A 240 9.07 -10.21 -1.40
N GLU A 241 9.32 -10.81 -0.23
CA GLU A 241 9.61 -12.24 -0.09
C GLU A 241 8.43 -13.11 -0.53
N CYS A 242 7.19 -12.69 -0.27
CA CYS A 242 6.02 -13.41 -0.80
C CYS A 242 6.08 -13.53 -2.32
N LEU A 243 6.47 -12.47 -3.04
CA LEU A 243 6.58 -12.54 -4.48
C LEU A 243 7.82 -13.32 -4.93
N VAL A 244 9.00 -12.97 -4.41
CA VAL A 244 10.25 -13.49 -4.96
C VAL A 244 10.62 -14.88 -4.46
N ASP A 245 10.10 -15.31 -3.31
CA ASP A 245 10.42 -16.59 -2.68
C ASP A 245 9.26 -17.57 -2.64
N ASP A 246 8.03 -17.13 -2.36
CA ASP A 246 6.89 -18.05 -2.38
C ASP A 246 6.33 -18.19 -3.81
N LEU A 247 6.10 -17.06 -4.48
CA LEU A 247 5.57 -16.98 -5.86
C LEU A 247 6.68 -16.90 -6.93
N ARG A 248 7.72 -17.74 -6.83
CA ARG A 248 8.97 -17.73 -7.63
C ARG A 248 8.85 -17.78 -9.17
N ASP A 249 7.65 -17.90 -9.74
CA ASP A 249 7.43 -18.18 -11.17
C ASP A 249 6.99 -16.92 -11.95
N TYR A 250 7.42 -16.77 -13.21
CA TYR A 250 7.06 -15.64 -14.08
C TYR A 250 5.55 -15.48 -14.29
N ARG A 251 4.75 -16.53 -14.12
CA ARG A 251 3.27 -16.45 -14.15
C ARG A 251 2.68 -15.49 -13.11
N PHE A 252 3.45 -15.16 -12.07
CA PHE A 252 3.06 -14.23 -11.02
C PHE A 252 3.48 -12.79 -11.30
N TYR A 253 3.99 -12.52 -12.50
CA TYR A 253 4.27 -11.18 -12.99
C TYR A 253 3.32 -10.81 -14.12
N ARG A 254 3.06 -9.52 -14.28
CA ARG A 254 2.38 -8.97 -15.46
C ARG A 254 3.27 -9.11 -16.69
N GLN A 255 2.73 -8.75 -17.86
CA GLN A 255 3.46 -8.81 -19.14
C GLN A 255 4.79 -8.05 -19.15
N ASP A 256 4.94 -7.03 -18.30
CA ASP A 256 6.18 -6.26 -18.18
C ASP A 256 7.28 -6.99 -17.38
N MET A 257 6.98 -8.15 -16.78
CA MET A 257 7.89 -8.94 -15.93
C MET A 257 8.45 -8.16 -14.73
N ILE A 258 7.78 -7.08 -14.35
CA ILE A 258 8.20 -6.13 -13.32
C ILE A 258 7.17 -6.07 -12.19
N HIS A 259 5.89 -5.94 -12.54
CA HIS A 259 4.80 -5.81 -11.58
C HIS A 259 4.19 -7.18 -11.26
N PRO A 260 3.70 -7.40 -10.03
CA PRO A 260 2.95 -8.61 -9.69
C PRO A 260 1.67 -8.73 -10.52
N SER A 261 1.30 -9.94 -10.92
CA SER A 261 0.00 -10.23 -11.54
C SER A 261 -1.13 -10.13 -10.52
N GLU A 262 -2.38 -9.99 -10.98
CA GLU A 262 -3.56 -9.93 -10.09
C GLU A 262 -3.62 -11.14 -9.14
N THR A 263 -3.30 -12.34 -9.64
CA THR A 263 -3.21 -13.55 -8.80
C THR A 263 -2.16 -13.41 -7.68
N ALA A 264 -1.02 -12.79 -7.97
CA ALA A 264 0.01 -12.55 -6.97
C ALA A 264 -0.40 -11.48 -5.97
N GLU A 265 -1.07 -10.42 -6.44
CA GLU A 265 -1.61 -9.35 -5.60
C GLU A 265 -2.67 -9.88 -4.63
N ASP A 266 -3.64 -10.67 -5.12
CA ASP A 266 -4.66 -11.32 -4.29
C ASP A 266 -4.05 -12.30 -3.28
N TYR A 267 -3.01 -13.04 -3.69
CA TYR A 267 -2.30 -13.95 -2.79
C TYR A 267 -1.63 -13.20 -1.63
N ILE A 268 -0.87 -12.15 -1.94
CA ILE A 268 -0.19 -11.32 -0.94
C ILE A 268 -1.23 -10.60 -0.05
N TRP A 269 -2.35 -10.15 -0.63
CA TRP A 269 -3.44 -9.53 0.11
C TRP A 269 -4.09 -10.50 1.10
N GLY A 270 -4.32 -11.76 0.72
CA GLY A 270 -4.83 -12.79 1.62
C GLY A 270 -3.90 -13.03 2.82
N LEU A 271 -2.58 -13.03 2.59
CA LEU A 271 -1.58 -13.10 3.65
C LEU A 271 -1.60 -11.85 4.55
N PHE A 272 -1.80 -10.66 3.96
CA PHE A 272 -1.93 -9.42 4.71
C PHE A 272 -3.15 -9.42 5.64
N ILE A 273 -4.34 -9.78 5.12
CA ILE A 273 -5.56 -9.91 5.94
C ILE A 273 -5.33 -10.89 7.09
N LYS A 274 -4.76 -12.07 6.82
CA LYS A 274 -4.49 -13.06 7.86
C LYS A 274 -3.55 -12.54 8.95
N ALA A 275 -2.60 -11.68 8.60
CA ALA A 275 -1.63 -11.14 9.55
C ALA A 275 -2.21 -9.97 10.36
N PHE A 276 -3.02 -9.11 9.74
CA PHE A 276 -3.44 -7.83 10.31
C PHE A 276 -4.92 -7.74 10.67
N MET A 277 -5.78 -8.70 10.33
CA MET A 277 -7.19 -8.69 10.73
C MET A 277 -7.50 -9.84 11.68
N GLU A 278 -8.40 -9.59 12.63
CA GLU A 278 -9.04 -10.68 13.38
C GLU A 278 -10.01 -11.46 12.46
N PRO A 279 -10.27 -12.75 12.72
CA PRO A 279 -11.18 -13.56 11.89
C PRO A 279 -12.58 -12.95 11.75
N SER A 280 -13.08 -12.24 12.76
CA SER A 280 -14.36 -11.52 12.67
C SER A 280 -14.31 -10.39 11.64
N VAL A 281 -13.26 -9.56 11.69
CA VAL A 281 -13.05 -8.44 10.75
C VAL A 281 -12.83 -8.95 9.33
N ALA A 282 -12.06 -10.02 9.15
CA ALA A 282 -11.84 -10.65 7.85
C ALA A 282 -13.15 -11.16 7.22
N ARG A 283 -14.04 -11.77 8.02
CA ARG A 283 -15.37 -12.20 7.53
C ARG A 283 -16.25 -11.02 7.11
N THR A 284 -16.25 -9.94 7.89
CA THR A 284 -16.97 -8.72 7.51
C THR A 284 -16.42 -8.17 6.19
N TYR A 285 -15.09 -8.10 6.04
CA TYR A 285 -14.43 -7.69 4.80
C TYR A 285 -14.88 -8.53 3.59
N GLU A 286 -14.88 -9.85 3.71
CA GLU A 286 -15.30 -10.77 2.64
C GLU A 286 -16.76 -10.56 2.24
N GLU A 287 -17.67 -10.37 3.19
CA GLU A 287 -19.08 -10.08 2.89
C GLU A 287 -19.26 -8.70 2.25
N VAL A 288 -18.50 -7.68 2.65
CA VAL A 288 -18.48 -6.36 1.99
C VAL A 288 -18.05 -6.49 0.53
N VAL A 289 -16.94 -7.20 0.27
CA VAL A 289 -16.43 -7.43 -1.09
C VAL A 289 -17.46 -8.18 -1.93
N LYS A 290 -18.11 -9.20 -1.35
CA LYS A 290 -19.18 -9.96 -2.02
C LYS A 290 -20.38 -9.08 -2.36
N VAL A 291 -20.79 -8.19 -1.45
CA VAL A 291 -21.87 -7.22 -1.68
C VAL A 291 -21.51 -6.28 -2.83
N LYS A 292 -20.29 -5.72 -2.85
CA LYS A 292 -19.83 -4.84 -3.95
C LYS A 292 -19.77 -5.57 -5.30
N ARG A 293 -19.25 -6.80 -5.33
CA ARG A 293 -19.26 -7.65 -6.54
C ARG A 293 -20.69 -7.93 -7.03
N SER A 294 -21.60 -8.22 -6.09
CA SER A 294 -23.02 -8.46 -6.39
C SER A 294 -23.69 -7.22 -7.00
N MET A 295 -23.34 -6.03 -6.52
CA MET A 295 -23.84 -4.75 -7.06
C MET A 295 -23.30 -4.43 -8.47
N ALA A 296 -22.06 -4.84 -8.76
CA ALA A 296 -21.43 -4.65 -10.07
C ALA A 296 -21.96 -5.64 -11.13
N HIS A 297 -22.57 -6.75 -10.72
CA HIS A 297 -23.14 -7.73 -11.63
C HIS A 297 -24.29 -7.13 -12.45
N ARG A 298 -24.24 -7.29 -13.77
CA ARG A 298 -25.32 -6.89 -14.69
C ARG A 298 -26.26 -8.08 -14.92
N PRO A 299 -27.51 -8.06 -14.42
CA PRO A 299 -28.45 -9.15 -14.65
C PRO A 299 -28.88 -9.20 -16.12
N PHE A 300 -29.31 -10.38 -16.59
CA PHE A 300 -29.82 -10.57 -17.95
C PHE A 300 -31.18 -9.89 -18.16
N LEU A 301 -32.05 -9.87 -17.13
CA LEU A 301 -33.35 -9.20 -17.13
C LEU A 301 -33.42 -8.19 -15.97
N GLN A 302 -33.14 -6.91 -16.27
CA GLN A 302 -33.09 -5.84 -15.27
C GLN A 302 -34.46 -5.51 -14.66
N ASP A 303 -35.54 -5.69 -15.41
CA ASP A 303 -36.90 -5.32 -14.96
C ASP A 303 -37.69 -6.46 -14.31
N SER A 304 -37.04 -7.61 -14.09
CA SER A 304 -37.68 -8.78 -13.48
C SER A 304 -37.96 -8.57 -11.98
N ASP A 305 -39.05 -9.17 -11.49
CA ASP A 305 -39.38 -9.18 -10.06
C ASP A 305 -38.29 -9.89 -9.24
N GLU A 306 -37.64 -10.90 -9.81
CA GLU A 306 -36.47 -11.56 -9.23
C GLU A 306 -35.31 -10.59 -9.02
N HIS A 307 -35.00 -9.75 -10.01
CA HIS A 307 -33.95 -8.74 -9.88
C HIS A 307 -34.31 -7.70 -8.80
N ARG A 308 -35.55 -7.22 -8.78
CA ARG A 308 -36.03 -6.28 -7.74
C ARG A 308 -35.94 -6.87 -6.34
N ARG A 309 -36.32 -8.15 -6.15
CA ARG A 309 -36.16 -8.86 -4.87
C ARG A 309 -34.69 -8.98 -4.48
N PHE A 310 -33.82 -9.33 -5.42
CA PHE A 310 -32.37 -9.39 -5.19
C PHE A 310 -31.80 -8.05 -4.74
N LEU A 311 -32.18 -6.94 -5.38
CA LEU A 311 -31.74 -5.59 -4.98
C LEU A 311 -32.19 -5.22 -3.56
N LYS A 312 -33.44 -5.53 -3.18
CA LYS A 312 -33.94 -5.32 -1.81
C LYS A 312 -33.16 -6.13 -0.78
N ILE A 313 -32.84 -7.39 -1.07
CA ILE A 313 -31.99 -8.23 -0.20
C ILE A 313 -30.59 -7.60 -0.06
N LEU A 314 -30.03 -7.08 -1.15
CA LEU A 314 -28.71 -6.47 -1.14
C LEU A 314 -28.67 -5.18 -0.30
N ILE A 315 -29.69 -4.31 -0.44
CA ILE A 315 -29.86 -3.13 0.42
C ILE A 315 -30.00 -3.54 1.89
N GLY A 316 -30.87 -4.49 2.19
CA GLY A 316 -31.04 -4.98 3.56
C GLY A 316 -29.74 -5.56 4.15
N LYS A 317 -28.87 -6.17 3.35
CA LYS A 317 -27.53 -6.57 3.82
C LYS A 317 -26.64 -5.37 4.16
N MET A 318 -26.64 -4.34 3.30
CA MET A 318 -25.85 -3.13 3.50
C MET A 318 -26.26 -2.39 4.78
N GLU A 319 -27.56 -2.35 5.09
CA GLU A 319 -28.11 -1.69 6.28
C GLU A 319 -27.82 -2.44 7.61
N ASN A 320 -27.53 -3.74 7.55
CA ASN A 320 -27.40 -4.62 8.72
C ASN A 320 -25.96 -5.15 8.94
N PHE A 321 -24.93 -4.49 8.40
CA PHE A 321 -23.55 -4.87 8.71
C PHE A 321 -23.21 -4.59 10.18
N GLU A 322 -22.47 -5.50 10.80
CA GLU A 322 -21.87 -5.33 12.11
C GLU A 322 -20.33 -5.42 12.01
N PRO A 323 -19.57 -4.38 12.40
CA PRO A 323 -20.06 -3.04 12.81
C PRO A 323 -20.75 -2.29 11.65
N PRO A 324 -21.57 -1.26 11.94
CA PRO A 324 -22.18 -0.44 10.90
C PRO A 324 -21.14 0.19 9.98
N LEU A 325 -21.36 0.08 8.67
CA LEU A 325 -20.52 0.65 7.63
C LEU A 325 -21.35 1.60 6.76
N ASP A 326 -20.73 2.67 6.26
CA ASP A 326 -21.42 3.62 5.40
C ASP A 326 -21.58 3.06 3.99
N PHE A 327 -22.81 2.68 3.66
CA PHE A 327 -23.26 2.27 2.32
C PHE A 327 -24.26 3.26 1.71
N SER A 328 -24.33 4.50 2.22
CA SER A 328 -25.36 5.47 1.83
C SER A 328 -25.36 5.75 0.32
N GLU A 329 -24.18 5.84 -0.29
CA GLU A 329 -24.03 6.01 -1.75
C GLU A 329 -24.50 4.76 -2.51
N GLU A 330 -24.05 3.57 -2.13
CA GLU A 330 -24.46 2.32 -2.78
C GLU A 330 -25.96 2.07 -2.67
N ILE A 331 -26.54 2.32 -1.49
CA ILE A 331 -27.98 2.19 -1.24
C ILE A 331 -28.75 3.19 -2.12
N SER A 332 -28.27 4.43 -2.26
CA SER A 332 -28.87 5.42 -3.16
C SER A 332 -28.86 4.96 -4.62
N ILE A 333 -27.72 4.43 -5.10
CA ILE A 333 -27.58 3.91 -6.46
C ILE A 333 -28.55 2.73 -6.70
N LEU A 334 -28.63 1.79 -5.75
CA LEU A 334 -29.54 0.65 -5.86
C LEU A 334 -31.01 1.08 -5.76
N GLY A 335 -31.33 2.09 -4.96
CA GLY A 335 -32.65 2.70 -4.87
C GLY A 335 -33.10 3.31 -6.19
N GLN A 336 -32.20 4.01 -6.91
CA GLN A 336 -32.50 4.52 -8.26
C GLN A 336 -32.77 3.39 -9.25
N ARG A 337 -32.02 2.28 -9.19
CA ARG A 337 -32.28 1.10 -10.04
C ARG A 337 -33.63 0.44 -9.74
N LEU A 338 -34.09 0.51 -8.48
CA LEU A 338 -35.42 0.04 -8.08
C LEU A 338 -36.54 0.98 -8.56
N GLY A 339 -36.30 2.29 -8.59
CA GLY A 339 -37.30 3.32 -8.94
C GLY A 339 -37.36 3.71 -10.42
N GLY A 340 -36.36 3.38 -11.24
CA GLY A 340 -36.28 3.76 -12.66
C GLY A 340 -37.14 2.95 -13.65
N THR A 341 -38.22 2.32 -13.18
CA THR A 341 -39.19 1.59 -14.01
C THR A 341 -40.62 2.11 -13.80
N GLU A 342 -40.79 3.42 -13.99
CA GLU A 342 -42.11 4.03 -14.27
C GLU A 342 -42.12 4.66 -15.66
#